data_AF-A0A7X2PF12-F1
#
_entry.id   AF-A0A7X2PF12-F1
#
_cell.length_a   1.000
_cell.length_b   1.000
_cell.length_c   1.000
_cell.angle_alpha   90.00
_cell.angle_beta   90.00
_cell.angle_gamma   90.00
#
_symmetry.space_group_name_H-M   'P 1'
#
loop_
_entity.id
_entity.type
_entity.pdbx_description
1 polymer ?
#
loop_
_entity_poly.entity_id
_entity_poly.type
_entity_poly.pdbx_seq_one_letter_code
_entity_poly.pdbx_strand_id
1 'polypeptide(L)'
;MRTEIRRVLENLVEHMTACDFFLVDAVKTLEKAMIGRAMKTAGGNRTEASKILGIHRNTLQSKLEEYAVAVPRKPPQKAGPALRARAK
;
A
#
# COMPACT_ATOMS: atom_id res chain seq x y z
N MET A 1 -23.23 -3.20 2.89
CA MET A 1 -21.82 -2.85 2.58
C MET A 1 -21.36 -3.36 1.22
N ARG A 2 -21.50 -4.64 0.86
CA ARG A 2 -21.11 -5.15 -0.48
C ARG A 2 -21.93 -4.53 -1.64
N THR A 3 -23.22 -4.26 -1.41
CA THR A 3 -24.10 -3.61 -2.38
C THR A 3 -23.71 -2.17 -2.66
N GLU A 4 -23.34 -1.43 -1.61
CA GLU A 4 -22.94 -0.02 -1.73
C GLU A 4 -21.64 0.13 -2.53
N ILE A 5 -20.65 -0.71 -2.24
CA ILE A 5 -19.38 -0.69 -2.98
C ILE A 5 -19.60 -1.04 -4.46
N ARG A 6 -20.49 -2.00 -4.76
CA ARG A 6 -20.83 -2.34 -6.14
C ARG A 6 -21.38 -1.13 -6.90
N ARG A 7 -22.36 -0.43 -6.30
CA ARG A 7 -22.97 0.76 -6.91
C ARG A 7 -21.95 1.87 -7.16
N VAL A 8 -21.07 2.13 -6.19
CA VAL A 8 -20.01 3.14 -6.35
C VAL A 8 -19.06 2.77 -7.48
N LEU A 9 -18.69 1.49 -7.60
CA LEU A 9 -17.82 1.01 -8.67
C LEU A 9 -18.49 1.10 -10.04
N GLU A 10 -19.76 0.73 -10.16
CA GLU A 10 -20.53 0.83 -11.42
C GLU A 10 -20.53 2.28 -11.93
N ASN A 11 -20.89 3.24 -11.08
CA ASN A 11 -20.86 4.67 -11.44
C ASN A 11 -19.44 5.14 -11.82
N LEU A 12 -18.41 4.68 -11.11
CA LEU A 12 -17.03 5.06 -11.40
C LEU A 12 -16.57 4.52 -12.76
N VAL A 13 -16.93 3.28 -13.08
CA VAL A 13 -16.59 2.63 -14.36
C VAL A 13 -17.25 3.38 -15.50
N GLU A 14 -18.53 3.75 -15.40
CA GLU A 14 -19.21 4.55 -16.43
C GLU A 14 -18.44 5.83 -16.75
N HIS A 15 -18.01 6.59 -15.73
CA HIS A 15 -17.22 7.80 -15.92
C HIS A 15 -15.82 7.54 -16.50
N MET A 16 -15.13 6.48 -16.05
CA MET A 16 -13.81 6.11 -16.57
C MET A 16 -13.86 5.59 -18.01
N THR A 17 -14.98 5.04 -18.46
CA THR A 17 -15.14 4.62 -19.86
C THR A 17 -15.61 5.75 -20.77
N ALA A 18 -16.26 6.79 -20.21
CA ALA A 18 -16.74 7.94 -20.96
C ALA A 18 -15.63 8.96 -21.28
N CYS A 19 -14.60 9.03 -20.45
CA CYS A 19 -13.36 9.75 -20.72
C CYS A 19 -12.32 8.70 -21.11
N ASP A 20 -11.51 8.84 -22.16
CA ASP A 20 -10.49 7.86 -22.60
C ASP A 20 -9.44 7.50 -21.52
N PHE A 21 -9.85 6.76 -20.49
CA PHE A 21 -9.06 6.42 -19.32
C PHE A 21 -8.88 4.91 -19.28
N PHE A 22 -7.67 4.47 -19.56
CA PHE A 22 -7.38 3.06 -19.74
C PHE A 22 -7.36 2.33 -18.39
N LEU A 23 -7.69 1.03 -18.45
CA LEU A 23 -7.68 0.15 -17.28
C LEU A 23 -6.34 0.20 -16.51
N VAL A 24 -5.22 0.31 -17.24
CA VAL A 24 -3.88 0.40 -16.64
C VAL A 24 -3.75 1.64 -15.74
N ASP A 25 -4.28 2.78 -16.16
CA ASP A 25 -4.22 4.02 -15.40
C ASP A 25 -5.20 4.01 -14.21
N ALA A 26 -6.38 3.38 -14.40
CA ALA A 26 -7.34 3.15 -13.34
C ALA A 26 -6.78 2.29 -12.21
N VAL A 27 -6.18 1.15 -12.58
CA VAL A 27 -5.55 0.24 -11.61
C VAL A 27 -4.43 0.96 -10.87
N LYS A 28 -3.52 1.65 -11.57
CA LYS A 28 -2.43 2.41 -10.94
C LYS A 28 -2.95 3.47 -9.96
N THR A 29 -3.98 4.21 -10.35
CA THR A 29 -4.56 5.28 -9.51
C THR A 29 -5.20 4.69 -8.25
N LEU A 30 -5.97 3.61 -8.40
CA LEU A 30 -6.59 2.92 -7.29
C LEU A 30 -5.55 2.30 -6.34
N GLU A 31 -4.53 1.63 -6.88
CA GLU A 31 -3.44 1.04 -6.11
C GLU A 31 -2.69 2.10 -5.30
N LYS A 32 -2.32 3.24 -5.91
CA LYS A 32 -1.67 4.35 -5.21
C LYS A 32 -2.52 4.86 -4.05
N ALA A 33 -3.83 5.06 -4.27
CA ALA A 33 -4.74 5.55 -3.24
C ALA A 33 -4.90 4.55 -2.08
N MET A 34 -5.08 3.26 -2.39
CA MET A 34 -5.21 2.19 -1.38
C MET A 34 -3.92 2.03 -0.57
N ILE A 35 -2.76 1.99 -1.23
CA ILE A 35 -1.46 1.88 -0.58
C ILE A 35 -1.20 3.09 0.33
N GLY A 36 -1.45 4.30 -0.16
CA GLY A 36 -1.29 5.52 0.63
C GLY A 36 -2.16 5.51 1.88
N ARG A 37 -3.44 5.10 1.76
CA ARG A 37 -4.35 4.99 2.89
C ARG A 37 -3.89 3.92 3.88
N ALA A 38 -3.50 2.73 3.41
CA ALA A 38 -3.02 1.66 4.28
C ALA A 38 -1.74 2.05 5.03
N MET A 39 -0.78 2.70 4.36
CA MET A 39 0.45 3.19 4.99
C MET A 39 0.18 4.27 6.04
N LYS A 40 -0.78 5.18 5.79
CA LYS A 40 -1.21 6.19 6.75
C LYS A 40 -1.86 5.55 7.98
N THR A 41 -2.79 4.61 7.78
CA THR A 41 -3.44 3.86 8.86
C THR A 41 -2.44 3.05 9.68
N ALA A 42 -1.45 2.44 9.02
CA ALA A 42 -0.39 1.67 9.67
C ALA A 42 0.72 2.52 10.32
N GLY A 43 0.64 3.86 10.26
CA GLY A 43 1.68 4.75 10.79
C GLY A 43 3.06 4.53 10.17
N GLY A 44 3.11 4.15 8.88
CA GLY A 44 4.35 3.82 8.18
C GLY A 44 4.86 2.38 8.34
N ASN A 45 4.17 1.53 9.11
CA ASN A 45 4.54 0.13 9.26
C ASN A 45 4.11 -0.69 8.02
N ARG A 46 5.09 -1.08 7.20
CA ARG A 46 4.86 -1.84 5.97
C ARG A 46 4.24 -3.22 6.20
N THR A 47 4.62 -3.92 7.27
CA THR A 47 4.05 -5.23 7.60
C THR A 47 2.57 -5.10 7.93
N GLU A 48 2.21 -4.08 8.71
CA GLU A 48 0.81 -3.85 9.06
C GLU A 48 0.00 -3.35 7.87
N ALA A 49 0.56 -2.44 7.06
CA ALA A 49 -0.06 -2.01 5.81
C ALA A 49 -0.32 -3.17 4.84
N SER A 50 0.61 -4.15 4.74
CA SER A 50 0.40 -5.33 3.88
C SER A 50 -0.75 -6.22 4.36
N LYS A 51 -0.98 -6.33 5.67
CA LYS A 51 -2.14 -7.04 6.22
C LYS A 51 -3.44 -6.30 5.93
N ILE A 52 -3.46 -4.97 6.09
CA ILE A 52 -4.63 -4.13 5.77
C ILE A 52 -5.02 -4.28 4.30
N LEU A 53 -4.04 -4.32 3.41
CA LEU A 53 -4.25 -4.48 1.97
C LEU A 53 -4.55 -5.93 1.55
N GLY A 54 -4.30 -6.91 2.42
CA GLY A 54 -4.47 -8.33 2.09
C GLY A 54 -3.48 -8.84 1.04
N ILE A 55 -2.29 -8.25 0.95
CA ILE A 55 -1.24 -8.63 0.00
C ILE A 55 0.04 -9.06 0.72
N HIS A 56 0.91 -9.78 0.02
CA HIS A 56 2.21 -10.13 0.58
C HIS A 56 3.10 -8.88 0.72
N ARG A 57 3.91 -8.82 1.79
CA ARG A 57 4.79 -7.67 2.10
C ARG A 57 5.77 -7.33 0.95
N ASN A 58 6.26 -8.34 0.23
CA ASN A 58 7.18 -8.13 -0.90
C ASN A 58 6.46 -7.44 -2.06
N THR A 59 5.20 -7.81 -2.31
CA THR A 59 4.36 -7.14 -3.33
C THR A 59 4.14 -5.68 -2.96
N LEU A 60 3.83 -5.39 -1.69
CA LEU A 60 3.71 -4.02 -1.21
C LEU A 60 5.03 -3.25 -1.39
N GLN A 61 6.17 -3.89 -1.10
CA GLN A 61 7.47 -3.26 -1.29
C GLN A 61 7.72 -2.89 -2.76
N SER A 62 7.53 -3.83 -3.69
CA SER A 62 7.69 -3.57 -5.13
C SER A 62 6.75 -2.47 -5.61
N LYS A 63 5.50 -2.43 -5.14
CA LYS A 63 4.52 -1.38 -5.47
C LYS A 63 4.90 -0.01 -4.90
N LEU A 64 5.47 0.04 -3.70
CA LEU A 64 5.97 1.29 -3.11
C LEU A 64 7.17 1.85 -3.89
N GLU A 65 8.03 0.97 -4.40
CA GLU A 65 9.15 1.32 -5.27
C GLU A 65 8.66 1.81 -6.65
N GLU A 66 7.70 1.10 -7.26
CA GLU A 66 7.08 1.44 -8.55
C GLU A 66 6.39 2.81 -8.54
N TYR A 67 5.72 3.16 -7.44
CA TYR A 67 4.93 4.39 -7.36
C TYR A 67 5.63 5.58 -6.70
N ALA A 68 6.89 5.41 -6.28
CA ALA A 68 7.69 6.44 -5.59
C ALA A 68 6.89 7.17 -4.48
N VAL A 69 5.97 6.47 -3.80
CA VAL A 69 5.16 7.06 -2.74
C VAL A 69 6.13 7.43 -1.63
N ALA A 70 6.38 8.73 -1.46
CA ALA A 70 7.24 9.26 -0.41
C ALA A 70 6.58 9.03 0.95
N VAL A 71 6.67 7.81 1.46
CA VAL A 71 6.25 7.51 2.82
C VAL A 71 7.34 8.08 3.75
N PRO A 72 6.99 8.89 4.77
CA PRO A 72 7.96 9.26 5.79
C PRO A 72 8.55 7.97 6.37
N ARG A 73 9.82 7.72 6.06
CA ARG A 73 10.54 6.54 6.55
C ARG A 73 10.67 6.72 8.06
N LYS A 74 10.04 5.85 8.86
CA LYS A 74 10.43 5.73 10.27
C LYS A 74 11.92 5.33 10.27
N PRO A 75 12.82 6.09 10.92
CA PRO A 75 14.23 5.73 10.94
C PRO A 75 14.40 4.32 11.50
N PRO A 76 15.38 3.55 11.01
CA PRO A 76 15.64 2.20 11.52
C PRO A 76 15.81 2.29 13.04
N GLN A 77 14.92 1.61 13.78
CA GLN A 77 15.08 1.43 15.22
C GLN A 77 16.35 0.62 15.39
N LYS A 78 17.43 1.26 15.86
CA LYS A 78 18.74 0.64 16.05
C LYS A 78 18.54 -0.68 16.79
N ALA A 79 18.84 -1.80 16.13
CA ALA A 79 19.14 -3.02 16.87
C ALA A 79 20.41 -2.68 17.67
N GLY A 80 20.30 -2.65 19.00
CA GLY A 80 21.46 -2.53 19.87
C GLY A 80 22.49 -3.61 19.50
N PRO A 81 23.78 -3.39 19.81
CA PRO A 81 24.82 -4.36 19.49
C PRO A 81 24.40 -5.72 20.05
N ALA A 82 24.34 -6.73 19.17
CA ALA A 82 24.12 -8.10 19.58
C ALA A 82 25.28 -8.48 20.50
N LEU A 83 25.02 -8.46 21.81
CA LEU A 83 25.94 -8.96 22.82
C LEU A 83 26.13 -10.46 22.56
N ARG A 84 27.08 -10.82 21.69
CA ARG A 84 27.64 -12.16 21.65
C ARG A 84 28.65 -12.26 22.78
N ALA A 85 28.13 -12.23 24.01
CA ALA A 85 28.81 -12.80 25.15
C ALA A 85 28.61 -14.33 25.08
N ARG A 86 29.66 -15.02 24.64
CA ARG A 86 29.97 -16.40 25.02
C ARG A 86 31.49 -16.40 25.20
N ALA A 87 32.03 -16.15 26.39
CA ALA A 87 31.98 -16.96 27.62
C ALA A 87 32.53 -18.38 27.38
N LYS A 88 33.81 -18.51 27.78
CA LYS A 88 34.63 -19.69 28.09
C LYS A 88 35.09 -20.61 26.96
#